data_AF-A0A167A926-F1
#
_entry.id   AF-A0A167A926-F1
#
_cell.length_a   1.000
_cell.length_b   1.000
_cell.length_c   1.000
_cell.angle_alpha   90.00
_cell.angle_beta   90.00
_cell.angle_gamma   90.00
#
_symmetry.space_group_name_H-M   'P 1'
#
loop_
_entity.id
_entity.type
_entity.pdbx_description
1 polymer ?
#
loop_
_entity_poly.entity_id
_entity_poly.type
_entity_poly.pdbx_seq_one_letter_code
_entity_poly.pdbx_strand_id
1 'polypeptide(L)'
;MMNNELYSANLTNNTKLTYVELGWNQISWVSLPSGVMITELSLSNNNLSCINTDYLPNLKSLRLGENKTRHLSISENRKLFLLNVKSNPLNASTKQELKSKHAIYNFIFLKDL
;
A
#
# COMPACT_ATOMS: atom_id res chain seq x y z
N MET A 1 12.43 -2.10 -18.25
CA MET A 1 11.23 -1.62 -17.54
C MET A 1 10.04 -2.25 -18.23
N MET A 2 9.31 -3.15 -17.57
CA MET A 2 8.05 -3.68 -18.11
C MET A 2 6.96 -2.76 -17.57
N ASN A 3 6.56 -1.76 -18.35
CA ASN A 3 5.37 -0.96 -18.07
C ASN A 3 4.18 -1.73 -18.64
N ASN A 4 3.30 -2.18 -17.77
CA ASN A 4 1.99 -2.65 -18.19
C ASN A 4 1.05 -1.43 -18.26
N GLU A 5 0.22 -1.36 -19.31
CA GLU A 5 -0.69 -0.23 -19.55
C GLU A 5 -1.98 -0.33 -18.73
N LEU A 6 -1.94 -0.91 -17.51
CA LEU A 6 -3.11 -0.91 -16.63
C LEU A 6 -3.23 0.45 -15.93
N TYR A 7 -4.38 1.09 -16.12
CA TYR A 7 -4.72 2.38 -15.50
C TYR A 7 -5.61 2.23 -14.25
N SER A 8 -6.25 1.08 -14.09
CA SER A 8 -7.07 0.73 -12.94
C SER A 8 -7.14 -0.78 -12.73
N ALA A 9 -7.51 -1.20 -11.53
CA ALA A 9 -7.78 -2.59 -11.22
C ALA A 9 -9.01 -2.70 -10.32
N ASN A 10 -9.98 -3.51 -10.74
CA ASN A 10 -11.15 -3.84 -9.94
C ASN A 10 -11.10 -5.31 -9.52
N LEU A 11 -10.79 -5.56 -8.26
CA LEU A 11 -10.60 -6.88 -7.66
C LEU A 11 -11.71 -7.25 -6.67
N THR A 12 -12.82 -6.49 -6.63
CA THR A 12 -13.85 -6.63 -5.59
C THR A 12 -14.47 -8.02 -5.50
N ASN A 13 -14.58 -8.71 -6.64
CA ASN A 13 -15.14 -10.06 -6.73
C ASN A 13 -14.12 -11.17 -6.40
N ASN A 14 -12.85 -10.82 -6.24
CA ASN A 14 -11.77 -11.79 -6.00
C ASN A 14 -11.56 -12.01 -4.49
N THR A 15 -12.62 -12.39 -3.78
CA THR A 15 -12.69 -12.48 -2.31
C THR A 15 -11.74 -13.49 -1.66
N LYS A 16 -11.08 -14.34 -2.45
CA LYS A 16 -10.09 -15.33 -2.00
C LYS A 16 -8.64 -14.90 -2.21
N LEU A 17 -8.37 -13.68 -2.71
CA LEU A 17 -7.00 -13.21 -2.92
C LEU A 17 -6.24 -13.12 -1.60
N THR A 18 -5.05 -13.70 -1.59
CA THR A 18 -4.08 -13.60 -0.49
C THR A 18 -2.89 -12.71 -0.85
N TYR A 19 -2.55 -12.66 -2.13
CA TYR A 19 -1.43 -11.94 -2.70
C TYR A 19 -1.88 -11.16 -3.93
N VAL A 20 -1.49 -9.89 -4.01
CA VAL A 20 -1.76 -9.01 -5.14
C VAL A 20 -0.46 -8.33 -5.56
N GLU A 21 -0.05 -8.55 -6.81
CA GLU A 21 1.07 -7.86 -7.46
C GLU A 21 0.54 -7.07 -8.66
N LEU A 22 0.56 -5.75 -8.51
CA LEU A 22 0.13 -4.78 -9.51
C LEU A 22 1.20 -3.70 -9.70
N GLY A 23 2.45 -3.97 -9.31
CA GLY A 23 3.54 -3.04 -9.50
C GLY A 23 3.87 -2.83 -10.97
N TRP A 24 4.53 -1.71 -11.27
CA TRP A 24 4.98 -1.35 -12.63
C TRP A 24 3.82 -1.21 -13.63
N ASN A 25 2.81 -0.44 -13.22
CA ASN A 25 1.65 -0.09 -14.04
C ASN A 25 1.44 1.44 -14.03
N GLN A 26 0.30 1.89 -14.57
CA GLN A 26 -0.11 3.29 -14.56
C GLN A 26 -1.35 3.51 -13.66
N ILE A 27 -1.58 2.62 -12.69
CA ILE A 27 -2.80 2.57 -11.90
C ILE A 27 -2.97 3.84 -11.08
N SER A 28 -4.07 4.55 -11.29
CA SER A 28 -4.48 5.70 -10.48
C SER A 28 -5.55 5.33 -9.44
N TRP A 29 -6.22 4.19 -9.64
CA TRP A 29 -7.27 3.69 -8.75
C TRP A 29 -7.31 2.15 -8.69
N VAL A 30 -7.41 1.60 -7.48
CA VAL A 30 -7.62 0.17 -7.25
C VAL A 30 -8.77 -0.06 -6.28
N SER A 31 -9.68 -0.96 -6.64
CA SER A 31 -10.73 -1.45 -5.74
C SER A 31 -10.37 -2.87 -5.28
N LEU A 32 -10.03 -3.02 -4.01
CA LEU A 32 -9.65 -4.30 -3.43
C LEU A 32 -10.90 -5.04 -2.89
N PRO A 33 -10.87 -6.38 -2.82
CA PRO A 33 -11.94 -7.13 -2.18
C PRO A 33 -12.03 -6.79 -0.70
N SER A 34 -13.25 -6.71 -0.18
CA SER A 34 -13.49 -6.57 1.25
C SER A 34 -13.09 -7.86 1.98
N GLY A 35 -12.26 -7.75 3.03
CA GLY A 35 -12.22 -8.76 4.08
C GLY A 35 -11.28 -9.96 3.88
N VAL A 36 -10.38 -10.07 4.85
CA VAL A 36 -9.82 -11.28 5.48
C VAL A 36 -8.65 -12.02 4.82
N MET A 37 -8.47 -12.12 3.50
CA MET A 37 -7.39 -12.99 2.99
C MET A 37 -6.11 -12.30 2.54
N ILE A 38 -6.17 -11.03 2.09
CA ILE A 38 -4.97 -10.34 1.59
C ILE A 38 -3.96 -10.19 2.72
N THR A 39 -2.81 -10.83 2.55
CA THR A 39 -1.64 -10.70 3.41
C THR A 39 -0.55 -9.85 2.77
N GLU A 40 -0.51 -9.79 1.44
CA GLU A 40 0.51 -9.03 0.70
C GLU A 40 -0.12 -8.23 -0.44
N LEU A 41 0.19 -6.93 -0.46
CA LEU A 41 -0.26 -6.00 -1.49
C LEU A 41 0.93 -5.20 -2.02
N SER A 42 1.25 -5.42 -3.30
CA SER A 42 2.28 -4.68 -4.03
C SER A 42 1.65 -3.83 -5.13
N LEU A 43 1.83 -2.52 -5.00
CA LEU A 43 1.34 -1.49 -5.90
C LEU A 43 2.46 -0.49 -6.25
N SER A 44 3.73 -0.90 -6.08
CA SER A 44 4.88 -0.02 -6.33
C SER A 44 4.97 0.40 -7.79
N ASN A 45 5.51 1.58 -8.10
CA ASN A 45 5.60 2.09 -9.47
C ASN A 45 4.22 2.20 -10.13
N ASN A 46 3.40 3.11 -9.60
CA ASN A 46 2.05 3.42 -10.09
C ASN A 46 1.74 4.92 -9.93
N ASN A 47 0.49 5.32 -10.16
CA ASN A 47 0.01 6.71 -10.07
C ASN A 47 -0.96 6.94 -8.90
N LEU A 48 -0.97 6.10 -7.87
CA LEU A 48 -1.94 6.18 -6.77
C LEU A 48 -1.74 7.44 -5.94
N SER A 49 -2.79 8.26 -5.83
CA SER A 49 -2.84 9.44 -4.96
C SER A 49 -3.37 9.13 -3.55
N CYS A 50 -4.15 8.06 -3.43
CA CYS A 50 -4.65 7.52 -2.18
C CYS A 50 -4.87 6.00 -2.29
N ILE A 51 -4.96 5.35 -1.14
CA ILE A 51 -5.37 3.96 -1.00
C ILE A 51 -6.03 3.78 0.36
N ASN A 52 -7.11 3.00 0.40
CA ASN A 52 -7.75 2.58 1.65
C ASN A 52 -7.44 1.10 1.89
N THR A 53 -6.74 0.81 2.98
CA THR A 53 -6.42 -0.55 3.44
C THR A 53 -7.04 -0.89 4.80
N ASP A 54 -7.93 -0.05 5.32
CA ASP A 54 -8.47 -0.19 6.69
C ASP A 54 -9.29 -1.47 6.86
N TYR A 55 -9.85 -2.00 5.77
CA TYR A 55 -10.61 -3.25 5.75
C TYR A 55 -9.74 -4.51 5.52
N LEU A 56 -8.41 -4.39 5.61
CA LEU A 56 -7.46 -5.49 5.44
C LEU A 56 -6.73 -5.83 6.75
N PRO A 57 -7.42 -6.44 7.74
CA PRO A 57 -6.84 -6.71 9.07
C PRO A 57 -5.72 -7.75 9.08
N ASN A 58 -5.60 -8.54 7.99
CA ASN A 58 -4.56 -9.57 7.84
C ASN A 58 -3.36 -9.11 7.00
N LEU A 59 -3.34 -7.85 6.55
CA LEU A 59 -2.25 -7.30 5.76
C LEU A 59 -0.94 -7.33 6.57
N LYS A 60 0.08 -7.98 6.00
CA LYS A 60 1.42 -8.16 6.56
C LYS A 60 2.46 -7.34 5.82
N SER A 61 2.27 -7.19 4.51
CA SER A 61 3.14 -6.43 3.63
C SER A 61 2.36 -5.48 2.73
N LEU A 62 2.72 -4.20 2.76
CA LEU A 62 2.19 -3.16 1.88
C LEU A 62 3.34 -2.44 1.18
N ARG A 63 3.38 -2.52 -0.15
CA ARG A 63 4.38 -1.83 -0.97
C ARG A 63 3.70 -0.82 -1.88
N LEU A 64 3.93 0.45 -1.61
CA LEU A 64 3.41 1.62 -2.32
C LEU A 64 4.53 2.49 -2.88
N GLY A 65 5.77 2.01 -2.91
CA GLY A 65 6.92 2.81 -3.36
C GLY A 65 6.70 3.39 -4.76
N GLU A 66 7.19 4.60 -5.02
CA GLU A 66 7.06 5.27 -6.32
C GLU A 66 5.58 5.42 -6.75
N ASN A 67 4.84 6.21 -5.96
CA ASN A 67 3.45 6.58 -6.23
C ASN A 67 3.26 8.09 -5.92
N LYS A 68 2.01 8.56 -5.96
CA LYS A 68 1.64 9.97 -5.70
C LYS A 68 0.89 10.14 -4.38
N THR A 69 1.05 9.19 -3.45
CA THR A 69 0.28 9.13 -2.21
C THR A 69 0.69 10.25 -1.26
N ARG A 70 -0.29 11.03 -0.79
CA ARG A 70 -0.06 12.13 0.17
C ARG A 70 -0.50 11.79 1.59
N HIS A 71 -1.51 10.93 1.70
CA HIS A 71 -2.11 10.48 2.94
C HIS A 71 -2.17 8.95 2.96
N LEU A 72 -1.82 8.36 4.09
CA LEU A 72 -1.90 6.92 4.32
C LEU A 72 -2.18 6.69 5.81
N SER A 73 -3.22 5.92 6.10
CA SER A 73 -3.46 5.34 7.44
C SER A 73 -3.07 3.87 7.40
N ILE A 74 -2.51 3.38 8.50
CA ILE A 74 -2.26 1.95 8.73
C ILE A 74 -2.83 1.49 10.08
N SER A 75 -3.78 2.25 10.65
CA SER A 75 -4.29 2.02 12.02
C SER A 75 -4.92 0.63 12.18
N GLU A 76 -5.64 0.16 11.16
CA GLU A 76 -6.33 -1.13 11.17
C GLU A 76 -5.45 -2.29 10.68
N ASN A 77 -4.31 -2.00 10.06
CA ASN A 77 -3.37 -3.02 9.56
C ASN A 77 -2.44 -3.52 10.67
N ARG A 78 -3.01 -4.02 11.77
CA ARG A 78 -2.27 -4.36 13.01
C ARG A 78 -1.20 -5.45 12.83
N LYS A 79 -1.29 -6.27 11.78
CA LYS A 79 -0.32 -7.34 11.45
C LYS A 79 0.77 -6.89 10.47
N LEU A 80 0.76 -5.63 10.03
CA LEU A 80 1.70 -5.10 9.07
C LEU A 80 3.10 -5.04 9.70
N PHE A 81 4.08 -5.70 9.09
CA PHE A 81 5.49 -5.61 9.53
C PHE A 81 6.42 -5.08 8.44
N LEU A 82 5.94 -5.04 7.19
CA LEU A 82 6.64 -4.45 6.05
C LEU A 82 5.78 -3.37 5.42
N LEU A 83 6.29 -2.15 5.44
CA LEU A 83 5.71 -1.01 4.73
C LEU A 83 6.80 -0.34 3.89
N ASN A 84 6.55 -0.21 2.59
CA ASN A 84 7.35 0.60 1.68
C ASN A 84 6.49 1.75 1.13
N VAL A 85 6.84 2.98 1.46
CA VAL A 85 6.22 4.21 0.95
C VAL A 85 7.25 5.15 0.33
N LYS A 86 8.45 4.64 0.01
CA LYS A 86 9.53 5.42 -0.58
C LYS A 86 9.05 6.15 -1.84
N SER A 87 9.56 7.35 -2.10
CA SER A 87 9.19 8.13 -3.28
C SER A 87 7.68 8.37 -3.40
N ASN A 88 7.04 8.73 -2.28
CA ASN A 88 5.69 9.29 -2.25
C ASN A 88 5.71 10.69 -1.62
N PRO A 89 4.90 11.63 -2.12
CA PRO A 89 4.78 12.97 -1.56
C PRO A 89 3.93 13.00 -0.27
N LEU A 90 4.23 12.13 0.70
CA LEU A 90 3.53 12.05 1.97
C LEU A 90 3.58 13.39 2.71
N ASN A 91 2.48 13.81 3.32
CA ASN A 91 2.45 15.04 4.11
C ASN A 91 3.10 14.85 5.49
N ALA A 92 3.34 15.95 6.21
CA ALA A 92 4.03 15.90 7.51
C ALA A 92 3.30 15.05 8.56
N SER A 93 1.96 15.08 8.62
CA SER A 93 1.20 14.33 9.61
C SER A 93 1.27 12.82 9.37
N THR A 94 1.11 12.37 8.12
CA THR A 94 1.28 10.96 7.74
C THR A 94 2.72 10.50 8.01
N LYS A 95 3.73 11.31 7.67
CA LYS A 95 5.13 10.98 8.01
C LYS A 95 5.32 10.78 9.52
N GLN A 96 4.71 11.66 10.34
CA GLN A 96 4.80 11.59 11.80
C GLN A 96 4.11 10.33 12.35
N GLU A 97 2.92 10.00 11.85
CA GLU A 97 2.20 8.78 12.20
C GLU A 97 3.03 7.54 11.87
N LEU A 98 3.55 7.43 10.64
CA LEU A 98 4.34 6.29 10.20
C LEU A 98 5.64 6.14 11.00
N LYS A 99 6.31 7.24 11.37
CA LYS A 99 7.48 7.21 12.26
C LYS A 99 7.14 6.66 13.64
N SER A 100 6.01 7.06 14.23
CA SER A 100 5.56 6.52 15.52
C SER A 100 5.29 5.01 15.47
N LYS A 101 4.82 4.52 14.32
CA LYS A 101 4.57 3.09 14.07
C LYS A 101 5.85 2.34 13.74
N HIS A 102 6.85 2.97 13.11
CA HIS A 102 8.14 2.33 12.81
C HIS A 102 8.86 1.84 14.06
N ALA A 103 8.76 2.56 15.18
CA ALA A 103 9.29 2.11 16.46
C ALA A 103 8.68 0.78 16.94
N ILE A 104 7.51 0.39 16.42
CA ILE A 104 6.79 -0.84 16.77
C ILE A 104 7.03 -1.94 15.71
N TYR A 105 7.33 -1.58 14.46
CA TYR A 105 7.38 -2.53 13.32
C TYR A 105 8.77 -2.64 12.69
N ASN A 106 9.27 -3.88 12.62
CA ASN A 106 10.66 -4.24 12.32
C ASN A 106 11.23 -3.76 10.97
N PHE A 107 10.42 -3.47 9.94
CA PHE A 107 10.92 -3.12 8.60
C PHE A 107 10.05 -2.08 7.87
N ILE A 108 9.88 -0.91 8.47
CA ILE A 108 9.40 0.26 7.70
C ILE A 108 10.60 0.90 7.01
N PHE A 109 10.68 0.76 5.68
CA PHE A 109 11.75 1.40 4.90
C PHE A 109 11.39 2.86 4.65
N LEU A 110 11.67 3.70 5.64
CA LEU A 110 11.44 5.15 5.59
C LEU A 110 12.58 5.93 4.92
N LYS A 111 13.50 5.27 4.20
CA LYS A 111 14.86 5.78 3.99
C LYS A 111 14.99 7.09 3.19
N ASP A 112 13.89 7.71 2.74
CA ASP A 112 13.85 9.00 2.07
C ASP A 112 12.59 9.84 2.43
N LEU A 113 12.05 9.72 3.66
CA LEU A 113 10.95 10.59 4.15
C LEU A 113 11.43 11.97 4.62
#